data_AF-A0A3R7E882-F1
#
_entry.id   AF-A0A3R7E882-F1
#
_cell.length_a   1.000
_cell.length_b   1.000
_cell.length_c   1.000
_cell.angle_alpha   90.00
_cell.angle_beta   90.00
_cell.angle_gamma   90.00
#
_symmetry.space_group_name_H-M   'P 1'
#
loop_
_entity.id
_entity.type
_entity.pdbx_description
1 polymer ?
#
loop_
_entity_poly.entity_id
_entity_poly.type
_entity_poly.pdbx_seq_one_letter_code
_entity_poly.pdbx_strand_id
1 'polypeptide(L)'
;MQHTMPGMVPTDVVGSADGVAVYSRYPLHTTLRQRVSDVYEACMTSGGFGSSMLSTLTAPLRTAGWRHLPDRLPGIDFSLSLLFDTLDVANIITLFTAALVECRILLISSQLTVLAVVAESLRTILHPLKWPHVYLPVLPGKLLGYLQCPTPFIVGVQKDLLDAEVL
;
A
#
# COMPACT_ATOMS: atom_id res chain seq x y z
N MET A 1 -28.50 -50.25 6.72
CA MET A 1 -27.51 -49.81 5.73
C MET A 1 -28.16 -48.81 4.81
N GLN A 2 -27.91 -47.51 5.04
CA GLN A 2 -27.79 -46.46 4.03
C GLN A 2 -27.47 -45.17 4.81
N HIS A 3 -26.19 -44.83 4.79
CA HIS A 3 -25.61 -43.59 5.31
C HIS A 3 -25.95 -42.48 4.31
N THR A 4 -26.65 -41.43 4.74
CA THR A 4 -26.76 -40.17 3.98
C THR A 4 -26.28 -39.06 4.88
N MET A 5 -25.14 -38.48 4.50
CA MET A 5 -24.48 -37.35 5.16
C MET A 5 -25.43 -36.13 5.22
N PRO A 6 -25.40 -35.33 6.30
CA PRO A 6 -26.05 -34.03 6.32
C PRO A 6 -25.32 -33.07 5.36
N GLY A 7 -26.10 -32.38 4.54
CA GLY A 7 -25.62 -31.43 3.54
C GLY A 7 -24.72 -30.37 4.14
N MET A 8 -23.52 -30.29 3.58
CA MET A 8 -22.55 -29.23 3.81
C MET A 8 -23.17 -27.89 3.38
N VAL A 9 -23.33 -26.99 4.34
CA VAL A 9 -23.62 -25.58 4.08
C VAL A 9 -22.48 -25.05 3.20
N PRO A 10 -22.74 -24.32 2.09
CA PRO A 10 -21.68 -23.59 1.41
C PRO A 10 -21.29 -22.39 2.27
N THR A 11 -20.43 -22.62 3.25
CA THR A 11 -19.58 -21.57 3.84
C THR A 11 -18.41 -21.39 2.91
N ASP A 12 -18.53 -20.38 2.04
CA ASP A 12 -17.48 -19.45 1.66
C ASP A 12 -17.98 -18.76 0.39
N VAL A 13 -18.69 -17.66 0.61
CA VAL A 13 -18.75 -16.60 -0.39
C VAL A 13 -17.34 -16.00 -0.41
N VAL A 14 -16.41 -16.68 -1.08
CA VAL A 14 -15.17 -16.05 -1.56
C VAL A 14 -15.66 -14.89 -2.43
N GLY A 15 -15.63 -13.68 -1.87
CA GLY A 15 -15.95 -12.48 -2.62
C GLY A 15 -15.14 -12.51 -3.90
N SER A 16 -15.84 -12.45 -5.05
CA SER A 16 -15.23 -12.42 -6.37
C SER A 16 -14.05 -11.44 -6.34
N ALA A 17 -12.84 -11.95 -6.56
CA ALA A 17 -11.60 -11.17 -6.46
C ALA A 17 -11.42 -10.30 -7.70
N ASP A 18 -12.40 -9.44 -7.96
CA ASP A 18 -12.35 -8.47 -9.04
C ASP A 18 -11.56 -7.25 -8.55
N GLY A 19 -10.31 -7.16 -8.97
CA GLY A 19 -9.40 -6.07 -8.62
C GLY A 19 -8.74 -5.47 -9.85
N VAL A 20 -8.61 -4.14 -9.86
CA VAL A 20 -7.85 -3.41 -10.89
C VAL A 20 -6.55 -2.91 -10.25
N ALA A 21 -5.43 -3.18 -10.90
CA ALA A 21 -4.11 -2.72 -10.47
C ALA A 21 -3.42 -1.93 -11.59
N VAL A 22 -2.68 -0.89 -11.22
CA VAL A 22 -1.87 -0.09 -12.14
C VAL A 22 -0.43 -0.05 -11.63
N TYR A 23 0.50 -0.38 -12.52
CA TYR A 23 1.93 -0.31 -12.26
C TYR A 23 2.51 0.94 -12.89
N SER A 24 3.21 1.74 -12.07
CA SER A 24 3.84 2.99 -12.50
C SER A 24 5.23 3.10 -11.89
N ARG A 25 6.17 3.67 -12.66
CA ARG A 25 7.51 4.04 -12.18
C ARG A 25 7.52 5.38 -11.41
N TYR A 26 6.40 6.11 -11.43
CA TYR A 26 6.23 7.38 -10.72
C TYR A 26 5.31 7.16 -9.51
N PRO A 27 5.71 7.58 -8.29
CA PRO A 27 4.94 7.38 -7.07
C PRO A 27 3.83 8.44 -6.94
N LEU A 28 2.87 8.35 -7.85
CA LEU A 28 1.69 9.21 -7.96
C LEU A 28 0.48 8.52 -7.31
N HIS A 29 0.55 8.35 -6.00
CA HIS A 29 -0.39 7.49 -5.27
C HIS A 29 -1.85 7.97 -5.37
N THR A 30 -2.15 9.25 -5.12
CA THR A 30 -3.55 9.71 -5.18
C THR A 30 -4.04 9.85 -6.60
N THR A 31 -3.21 10.36 -7.52
CA THR A 31 -3.61 10.52 -8.92
C THR A 31 -3.92 9.17 -9.56
N LEU A 32 -3.06 8.16 -9.37
CA LEU A 32 -3.30 6.83 -9.92
C LEU A 32 -4.47 6.13 -9.22
N ARG A 33 -4.61 6.28 -7.90
CA ARG A 33 -5.77 5.75 -7.17
C ARG A 33 -7.06 6.32 -7.73
N GLN A 34 -7.17 7.63 -7.91
CA GLN A 34 -8.38 8.26 -8.45
C GLN A 34 -8.70 7.72 -9.85
N ARG A 35 -7.70 7.64 -10.73
CA ARG A 35 -7.90 7.12 -12.10
C ARG A 35 -8.34 5.66 -12.11
N VAL A 36 -7.76 4.83 -11.24
CA VAL A 36 -8.17 3.42 -11.10
C VAL A 36 -9.59 3.33 -10.58
N SER A 37 -9.97 4.15 -9.59
CA SER A 37 -11.35 4.24 -9.11
C SER A 37 -12.32 4.64 -10.22
N ASP A 38 -12.03 5.70 -10.97
CA ASP A 38 -12.88 6.15 -12.09
C ASP A 38 -13.06 5.05 -13.14
N VAL A 39 -12.00 4.29 -13.44
CA VAL A 39 -12.01 3.18 -14.39
C VAL A 39 -12.77 1.98 -13.84
N TYR A 40 -12.60 1.66 -12.56
CA TYR A 40 -13.31 0.57 -11.91
C TYR A 40 -14.83 0.82 -11.93
N GLU A 41 -15.28 2.02 -11.56
CA GLU A 41 -16.69 2.41 -11.62
C GLU A 41 -17.24 2.37 -13.05
N ALA A 42 -16.44 2.81 -14.03
CA ALA A 42 -16.81 2.71 -15.44
C ALA A 42 -16.93 1.24 -15.91
N CYS A 43 -16.02 0.36 -15.47
CA CYS A 43 -16.09 -1.08 -15.76
C CYS A 43 -17.35 -1.72 -15.16
N MET A 44 -17.67 -1.39 -13.90
CA MET A 44 -18.86 -1.91 -13.22
C MET A 44 -20.16 -1.48 -13.92
N THR A 45 -20.21 -0.25 -14.45
CA THR A 45 -21.40 0.28 -15.14
C THR A 45 -21.53 -0.20 -16.60
N SER A 46 -20.43 -0.46 -17.29
CA SER A 46 -20.43 -0.85 -18.71
C SER A 46 -20.23 -2.34 -18.98
N GLY A 47 -19.89 -3.14 -17.96
CA GLY A 47 -19.71 -4.59 -18.07
C GLY A 47 -18.42 -5.02 -18.78
N GLY A 48 -17.44 -4.12 -18.95
CA GLY A 48 -16.17 -4.45 -19.59
C GLY A 48 -15.16 -3.30 -19.62
N PHE A 49 -13.94 -3.59 -20.06
CA PHE A 49 -12.87 -2.61 -20.18
C PHE A 49 -12.80 -2.04 -21.61
N GLY A 50 -13.00 -0.72 -21.74
CA GLY A 50 -13.05 -0.02 -23.03
C GLY A 50 -11.89 0.93 -23.30
N SER A 51 -11.80 1.44 -24.53
CA SER A 51 -10.77 2.42 -24.95
C SER A 51 -10.85 3.75 -24.19
N SER A 52 -12.05 4.19 -23.79
CA SER A 52 -12.26 5.37 -22.95
C SER A 52 -11.60 5.23 -21.58
N MET A 53 -11.70 4.06 -20.95
CA MET A 53 -11.06 3.76 -19.67
C MET A 53 -9.54 3.73 -19.79
N LEU A 54 -9.03 3.13 -20.86
CA LEU A 54 -7.59 3.16 -21.15
C LEU A 54 -7.10 4.60 -21.35
N SER A 55 -7.88 5.46 -22.00
CA SER A 55 -7.56 6.88 -22.14
C SER A 55 -7.50 7.61 -20.80
N THR A 56 -8.37 7.29 -19.83
CA THR A 56 -8.34 7.82 -18.46
C THR A 56 -7.07 7.38 -17.72
N LEU A 57 -6.70 6.10 -17.80
CA LEU A 57 -5.47 5.59 -17.18
C LEU A 57 -4.21 6.22 -17.78
N THR A 58 -4.16 6.32 -19.11
CA THR A 58 -2.98 6.77 -19.87
C THR A 58 -2.90 8.28 -20.06
N ALA A 59 -3.93 9.03 -19.65
CA ALA A 59 -3.96 10.49 -19.76
C ALA A 59 -2.66 11.10 -19.19
N PRO A 60 -2.12 12.18 -19.79
CA PRO A 60 -0.90 12.80 -19.28
C PRO A 60 -1.02 13.13 -17.79
N LEU A 61 -0.02 12.73 -17.02
CA LEU A 61 0.05 13.05 -15.60
C LEU A 61 0.47 14.51 -15.47
N ARG A 62 -0.22 15.29 -14.61
CA ARG A 62 0.19 16.67 -14.29
C ARG A 62 1.47 16.63 -13.45
N THR A 63 2.59 16.40 -14.11
CA THR A 63 3.93 16.24 -13.51
C THR A 63 4.63 17.57 -13.23
N ALA A 64 3.91 18.70 -13.30
CA ALA A 64 4.51 20.04 -13.20
C ALA A 64 5.30 20.27 -11.89
N GLY A 65 4.97 19.55 -10.80
CA GLY A 65 5.71 19.58 -9.53
C GLY A 65 6.69 18.42 -9.31
N TRP A 66 6.76 17.45 -10.22
CA TRP A 66 7.50 16.19 -10.07
C TRP A 66 8.91 16.20 -10.68
N ARG A 67 9.27 17.28 -11.39
CA ARG A 67 10.64 17.46 -11.85
C ARG A 67 11.53 17.64 -10.62
N HIS A 68 12.50 16.74 -10.43
CA HIS A 68 13.55 16.84 -9.43
C HIS A 68 14.26 18.19 -9.58
N LEU A 69 13.82 19.18 -8.81
CA LEU A 69 14.55 20.40 -8.58
C LEU A 69 15.29 20.17 -7.27
N PRO A 70 16.62 20.32 -7.23
CA PRO A 70 17.44 20.01 -6.06
C PRO A 70 17.00 20.75 -4.78
N ASP A 71 16.32 21.89 -4.93
CA ASP A 71 15.90 22.77 -3.83
C ASP A 71 14.41 22.69 -3.49
N ARG A 72 13.66 21.73 -4.05
CA ARG A 72 12.23 21.56 -3.73
C ARG A 72 11.99 20.22 -3.07
N LEU A 73 11.08 20.22 -2.09
CA LEU A 73 10.51 18.99 -1.56
C LEU A 73 10.03 18.13 -2.74
N PRO A 74 10.23 16.80 -2.69
CA PRO A 74 9.73 15.92 -3.72
C PRO A 74 8.23 16.19 -3.90
N GLY A 75 7.75 16.23 -5.14
CA GLY A 75 6.33 16.46 -5.40
C GLY A 75 5.51 15.38 -4.70
N ILE A 76 4.87 15.72 -3.57
CA ILE A 76 4.06 14.75 -2.82
C ILE A 76 2.69 14.71 -3.49
N ASP A 77 2.32 13.55 -4.04
CA ASP A 77 1.01 13.30 -4.65
C ASP A 77 0.07 12.62 -3.64
N PHE A 78 0.24 12.88 -2.36
CA PHE A 78 -0.61 12.39 -1.27
C PHE A 78 -0.50 13.31 -0.05
N SER A 79 -1.48 13.24 0.86
CA SER A 79 -1.45 14.03 2.09
C SER A 79 -0.65 13.32 3.19
N LEU A 80 0.21 14.08 3.89
CA LEU A 80 0.89 13.61 5.10
C LEU A 80 -0.05 13.62 6.32
N SER A 81 -1.24 14.24 6.25
CA SER A 81 -2.17 14.32 7.38
C SER A 81 -2.47 12.96 7.99
N LEU A 82 -2.63 11.92 7.16
CA LEU A 82 -2.92 10.58 7.65
C LEU A 82 -1.82 10.05 8.59
N LEU A 83 -0.56 10.41 8.39
CA LEU A 83 0.53 10.03 9.30
C LEU A 83 0.29 10.63 10.70
N PHE A 84 -0.06 11.91 10.77
CA PHE A 84 -0.30 12.64 12.02
C PHE A 84 -1.66 12.29 12.66
N ASP A 85 -2.62 11.85 11.85
CA ASP A 85 -3.92 11.35 12.33
C ASP A 85 -3.81 9.93 12.92
N THR A 86 -2.77 9.17 12.54
CA THR A 86 -2.60 7.76 12.93
C THR A 86 -1.51 7.54 13.98
N LEU A 87 -0.46 8.36 13.99
CA LEU A 87 0.62 8.31 14.97
C LEU A 87 0.75 9.67 15.65
N ASP A 88 0.93 9.64 16.97
CA ASP A 88 1.37 10.81 17.73
C ASP A 88 2.81 11.19 17.38
N VAL A 89 3.14 12.46 17.63
CA VAL A 89 4.43 13.06 17.24
C VAL A 89 5.62 12.30 17.82
N ALA A 90 5.51 11.77 19.05
CA ALA A 90 6.61 11.01 19.67
C ALA A 90 6.90 9.71 18.90
N ASN A 91 5.85 8.99 18.48
CA ASN A 91 5.99 7.80 17.65
C ASN A 91 6.52 8.14 16.25
N ILE A 92 6.12 9.26 15.65
CA ILE A 92 6.68 9.73 14.37
C ILE A 92 8.19 9.99 14.49
N ILE A 93 8.62 10.68 15.55
CA ILE A 93 10.06 10.94 15.80
C ILE A 93 10.81 9.62 16.03
N THR A 94 10.22 8.68 16.76
CA THR A 94 10.81 7.36 17.00
C THR A 94 10.96 6.60 15.68
N LEU A 95 9.93 6.60 14.84
CA LEU A 95 9.93 5.97 13.52
C LEU A 95 11.02 6.57 12.61
N PHE A 96 11.09 7.90 12.57
CA PHE A 96 12.09 8.64 11.81
C PHE A 96 13.51 8.32 12.30
N THR A 97 13.73 8.33 13.61
CA THR A 97 15.02 8.01 14.22
C THR A 97 15.42 6.57 13.92
N ALA A 98 14.51 5.61 14.08
CA ALA A 98 14.73 4.21 13.73
C ALA A 98 15.14 4.05 12.26
N ALA A 99 14.58 4.84 11.36
CA ALA A 99 14.98 4.83 9.96
C ALA A 99 16.37 5.47 9.74
N LEU A 100 16.73 6.51 10.48
CA LEU A 100 18.08 7.10 10.38
C LEU A 100 19.18 6.15 10.85
N VAL A 101 18.90 5.31 11.84
CA VAL A 101 19.85 4.30 12.34
C VAL A 101 19.73 2.94 11.64
N GLU A 102 18.98 2.87 10.55
CA GLU A 102 18.79 1.65 9.75
C GLU A 102 18.26 0.45 10.57
N CYS A 103 17.24 0.66 11.41
CA CYS A 103 16.58 -0.41 12.14
C CYS A 103 15.60 -1.23 11.27
N ARG A 104 15.16 -2.39 11.80
CA ARG A 104 14.00 -3.12 11.26
C ARG A 104 12.71 -2.46 11.75
N ILE A 105 11.93 -1.93 10.83
CA ILE A 105 10.67 -1.21 11.10
C ILE A 105 9.52 -2.05 10.54
N LEU A 106 8.68 -2.55 11.44
CA LEU A 106 7.46 -3.25 11.10
C LEU A 106 6.25 -2.35 11.41
N LEU A 107 5.50 -1.99 10.37
CA LEU A 107 4.24 -1.26 10.48
C LEU A 107 3.09 -2.26 10.48
N ILE A 108 2.11 -2.09 11.37
CA ILE A 108 0.97 -2.99 11.49
C ILE A 108 -0.32 -2.15 11.45
N SER A 109 -1.28 -2.56 10.63
CA SER A 109 -2.62 -1.96 10.59
C SER A 109 -3.64 -2.97 10.09
N SER A 110 -4.92 -2.78 10.41
CA SER A 110 -6.02 -3.49 9.76
C SER A 110 -6.31 -2.95 8.35
N GLN A 111 -5.82 -1.75 8.01
CA GLN A 111 -6.09 -1.10 6.72
C GLN A 111 -4.83 -0.96 5.87
N LEU A 112 -4.82 -1.62 4.71
CA LEU A 112 -3.69 -1.57 3.76
C LEU A 112 -3.37 -0.15 3.26
N THR A 113 -4.40 0.68 3.08
CA THR A 113 -4.23 2.08 2.69
C THR A 113 -3.44 2.87 3.71
N VAL A 114 -3.69 2.64 5.01
CA VAL A 114 -2.97 3.32 6.10
C VAL A 114 -1.50 2.88 6.09
N LEU A 115 -1.23 1.58 6.01
CA LEU A 115 0.13 1.04 5.92
C LEU A 115 0.92 1.69 4.79
N ALA A 116 0.35 1.69 3.59
CA ALA A 116 1.02 2.26 2.42
C ALA A 116 1.30 3.76 2.59
N VAL A 117 0.31 4.55 2.99
CA VAL A 117 0.47 6.00 3.13
C VAL A 117 1.43 6.36 4.27
N VAL A 118 1.39 5.67 5.41
CA VAL A 118 2.34 5.90 6.52
C VAL A 118 3.77 5.55 6.10
N ALA A 119 3.99 4.41 5.43
CA ALA A 119 5.30 4.02 4.93
C ALA A 119 5.85 5.01 3.89
N GLU A 120 4.99 5.51 2.99
CA GLU A 120 5.35 6.51 1.97
C GLU A 120 5.62 7.88 2.61
N SER A 121 4.84 8.25 3.64
CA SER A 121 5.05 9.47 4.43
C SER A 121 6.41 9.43 5.13
N LEU A 122 6.78 8.30 5.76
CA LEU A 122 8.11 8.10 6.36
C LEU A 122 9.23 8.30 5.32
N ARG A 123 9.09 7.70 4.14
CA ARG A 123 10.10 7.86 3.06
C ARG A 123 10.19 9.30 2.56
N THR A 124 9.08 10.03 2.61
CA THR A 124 9.02 11.44 2.20
C THR A 124 9.70 12.35 3.22
N ILE A 125 9.48 12.15 4.52
CA ILE A 125 10.14 12.93 5.57
C ILE A 125 11.63 12.61 5.71
N LEU A 126 12.07 11.43 5.25
CA LEU A 126 13.48 11.07 5.17
C LEU A 126 14.26 11.86 4.12
N HIS A 127 13.59 12.54 3.19
CA HIS A 127 14.27 13.35 2.16
C HIS A 127 15.26 14.35 2.78
N PRO A 128 16.50 14.48 2.25
CA PRO A 128 17.02 13.89 1.00
C PRO A 128 17.61 12.48 1.12
N LEU A 129 17.59 11.89 2.32
CA LEU A 129 18.11 10.54 2.54
C LEU A 129 17.21 9.51 1.85
N LYS A 130 17.86 8.51 1.24
CA LYS A 130 17.17 7.39 0.60
C LYS A 130 17.38 6.16 1.47
N TRP A 131 16.30 5.47 1.77
CA TRP A 131 16.37 4.16 2.41
C TRP A 131 17.05 3.17 1.45
N PRO A 132 18.20 2.57 1.82
CA PRO A 132 18.97 1.71 0.91
C PRO A 132 18.57 0.23 1.01
N HIS A 133 17.76 -0.14 2.02
CA HIS A 133 17.41 -1.53 2.33
C HIS A 133 16.03 -1.93 1.81
N VAL A 134 15.56 -3.11 2.20
CA VAL A 134 14.25 -3.63 1.81
C VAL A 134 13.15 -2.65 2.23
N TYR A 135 12.30 -2.28 1.28
CA TYR A 135 11.13 -1.44 1.48
C TYR A 135 9.92 -2.14 0.86
N LEU A 136 8.97 -2.54 1.70
CA LEU A 136 7.75 -3.22 1.26
C LEU A 136 6.55 -2.71 2.07
N PRO A 137 5.89 -1.64 1.62
CA PRO A 137 4.88 -0.93 2.41
C PRO A 137 3.64 -1.79 2.71
N VAL A 138 3.40 -2.84 1.93
CA VAL A 138 2.43 -3.90 2.18
C VAL A 138 3.05 -5.24 1.80
N LEU A 139 3.20 -6.14 2.78
CA LEU A 139 3.74 -7.48 2.63
C LEU A 139 2.60 -8.49 2.39
N PRO A 140 2.62 -9.24 1.27
CA PRO A 140 1.72 -10.36 1.07
C PRO A 140 1.95 -11.49 2.08
N GLY A 141 0.87 -12.19 2.48
CA GLY A 141 0.93 -13.29 3.46
C GLY A 141 1.97 -14.37 3.19
N LYS A 142 2.10 -14.79 1.93
CA LYS A 142 3.07 -15.82 1.51
C LYS A 142 4.53 -15.46 1.78
N LEU A 143 4.82 -14.19 2.12
CA LEU A 143 6.17 -13.68 2.36
C LEU A 143 6.41 -13.33 3.83
N LEU A 144 5.54 -13.72 4.77
CA LEU A 144 5.75 -13.42 6.20
C LEU A 144 7.06 -13.99 6.77
N GLY A 145 7.51 -15.14 6.26
CA GLY A 145 8.82 -15.70 6.64
C GLY A 145 10.01 -14.75 6.42
N TYR A 146 9.88 -13.73 5.55
CA TYR A 146 10.93 -12.74 5.33
C TYR A 146 11.12 -11.77 6.50
N LEU A 147 10.18 -11.69 7.45
CA LEU A 147 10.33 -10.87 8.66
C LEU A 147 11.50 -11.34 9.54
N GLN A 148 11.93 -12.59 9.39
CA GLN A 148 13.08 -13.15 10.10
C GLN A 148 14.44 -12.76 9.50
N CYS A 149 14.45 -11.99 8.41
CA CYS A 149 15.68 -11.57 7.74
C CYS A 149 16.57 -10.74 8.69
N PRO A 150 17.90 -10.98 8.74
CA PRO A 150 18.78 -10.23 9.62
C PRO A 150 18.99 -8.78 9.17
N THR A 151 18.66 -8.43 7.93
CA THR A 151 18.91 -7.10 7.36
C THR A 151 17.87 -6.07 7.83
N PRO A 152 18.21 -4.77 7.87
CA PRO A 152 17.23 -3.71 8.04
C PRO A 152 16.12 -3.77 6.99
N PHE A 153 14.91 -3.36 7.37
CA PHE A 153 13.79 -3.26 6.45
C PHE A 153 12.75 -2.26 6.95
N ILE A 154 11.92 -1.75 6.04
CA ILE A 154 10.65 -1.09 6.35
C ILE A 154 9.57 -1.91 5.69
N VAL A 155 8.72 -2.56 6.49
CA VAL A 155 7.69 -3.48 6.00
C VAL A 155 6.36 -3.19 6.68
N GLY A 156 5.28 -3.18 5.91
CA GLY A 156 3.91 -3.09 6.45
C GLY A 156 3.17 -4.41 6.36
N VAL A 157 2.50 -4.83 7.43
CA VAL A 157 1.76 -6.10 7.50
C VAL A 157 0.34 -5.86 7.98
N GLN A 158 -0.62 -6.51 7.34
CA GLN A 158 -2.01 -6.49 7.79
C GLN A 158 -2.14 -7.23 9.13
N LYS A 159 -2.84 -6.63 10.09
CA LYS A 159 -2.99 -7.18 11.44
C LYS A 159 -3.49 -8.63 11.45
N ASP A 160 -4.55 -8.93 10.71
CA ASP A 160 -5.19 -10.25 10.68
C ASP A 160 -4.26 -11.36 10.20
N LEU A 161 -3.27 -11.01 9.38
CA LEU A 161 -2.30 -11.93 8.82
C LEU A 161 -1.25 -12.35 9.85
N LEU A 162 -0.90 -11.46 10.78
CA LEU A 162 -0.01 -11.79 11.90
C LEU A 162 -0.71 -12.65 12.94
N ASP A 163 -1.98 -12.35 13.22
CA ASP A 163 -2.78 -13.13 14.18
C ASP A 163 -3.00 -14.58 13.69
N ALA A 164 -2.97 -14.82 12.38
CA ALA A 164 -3.12 -16.14 11.77
C ALA A 164 -1.82 -16.99 11.71
N GLU A 165 -0.63 -16.38 11.78
CA GLU A 165 0.65 -17.11 11.83
C GLU A 165 1.20 -17.28 13.26
N VAL A 166 0.65 -16.56 14.24
CA VAL A 166 1.11 -16.56 15.65
C VAL A 166 0.21 -17.42 16.57
N LEU A 167 -0.83 -18.08 16.05
CA LEU A 167 -1.67 -19.06 16.78
C LEU A 167 -1.59 -20.47 16.20
#